data_AF-A0A815WEB2-F1
#
_entry.id   AF-A0A815WEB2-F1
#
_cell.length_a   1.000
_cell.length_b   1.000
_cell.length_c   1.000
_cell.angle_alpha   90.00
_cell.angle_beta   90.00
_cell.angle_gamma   90.00
#
_symmetry.space_group_name_H-M   'P 1'
#
loop_
_entity.id
_entity.type
_entity.pdbx_description
1 polymer ?
#
loop_
_entity_poly.entity_id
_entity_poly.type
_entity_poly.pdbx_seq_one_letter_code
_entity_poly.pdbx_strand_id
1 'polypeptide(L)'
;LINSYNISSCISNTPCQCYLTQYSFKLFNCSHTLSDIPIFNSKIIDNITKVIAQNSFNQWPIQLCKYSNIQILDLSGSYFNSEFIDVI
;
A
#
# COMPACT_ATOMS: atom_id res chain seq x y z
N LEU A 1 27.79 7.00 12.11
CA LEU A 1 26.71 6.00 12.05
C LEU A 1 25.42 6.72 11.66
N ILE A 2 25.20 6.94 10.37
CA ILE A 2 23.93 7.42 9.86
C ILE A 2 23.51 6.36 8.84
N ASN A 3 22.62 5.45 9.26
CA ASN A 3 22.01 4.48 8.37
C ASN A 3 21.13 5.28 7.40
N SER A 4 21.65 5.52 6.21
CA SER A 4 20.90 6.07 5.08
C SER A 4 19.93 5.01 4.58
N TYR A 5 18.78 4.88 5.24
CA TYR A 5 17.65 4.15 4.69
C TYR A 5 17.23 4.87 3.41
N ASN A 6 17.35 4.22 2.26
CA ASN A 6 16.87 4.73 0.98
C ASN A 6 15.36 5.02 1.11
N ILE A 7 15.02 6.30 1.23
CA ILE A 7 13.64 6.81 1.21
C ILE A 7 13.21 6.77 -0.26
N SER A 8 12.80 5.60 -0.76
CA SER A 8 12.09 5.54 -2.04
C SER A 8 10.65 5.97 -1.78
N SER A 9 10.37 7.25 -2.00
CA SER A 9 9.00 7.76 -2.07
C SER A 9 8.34 7.14 -3.30
N CYS A 10 7.36 6.27 -3.07
CA CYS A 10 6.37 5.86 -4.06
C CYS A 10 5.67 7.13 -4.56
N ILE A 11 5.77 7.44 -5.85
CA ILE A 11 5.19 8.63 -6.45
C ILE A 11 4.53 8.21 -7.75
N SER A 12 3.21 8.38 -7.82
CA SER A 12 2.58 9.24 -8.84
C SER A 12 1.09 9.36 -8.51
N ASN A 13 0.64 10.56 -8.14
CA ASN A 13 -0.77 10.96 -7.97
C ASN A 13 -1.54 10.44 -6.75
N THR A 14 -0.89 10.28 -5.59
CA THR A 14 -1.61 10.03 -4.33
C THR A 14 -1.33 11.15 -3.32
N PRO A 15 -2.35 11.69 -2.62
CA PRO A 15 -2.13 12.51 -1.43
C PRO A 15 -1.58 11.69 -0.25
N CYS A 16 -1.66 10.36 -0.33
CA CYS A 16 -1.07 9.44 0.63
C CYS A 16 0.44 9.62 0.75
N GLN A 17 0.93 9.62 1.98
CA GLN A 17 2.33 9.38 2.26
C GLN A 17 2.58 7.88 2.24
N CYS A 18 3.72 7.50 1.67
CA CYS A 18 4.11 6.11 1.62
C CYS A 18 5.53 5.91 2.13
N TYR A 19 5.78 4.69 2.57
CA TYR A 19 7.11 4.24 2.95
C TYR A 19 7.36 2.85 2.39
N LEU A 20 8.49 2.69 1.69
CA LEU A 20 8.92 1.42 1.13
C LEU A 20 10.23 1.00 1.79
N THR A 21 10.27 -0.26 2.19
CA THR A 21 11.48 -0.97 2.65
C THR A 21 11.75 -2.14 1.72
N GLN A 22 12.77 -2.94 2.03
CA GLN A 22 13.09 -4.15 1.28
C GLN A 22 11.93 -5.17 1.22
N TYR A 23 11.07 -5.23 2.23
CA TYR A 23 10.02 -6.26 2.35
C TYR A 23 8.64 -5.73 2.73
N SER A 24 8.54 -4.44 3.06
CA SER A 24 7.31 -3.84 3.55
C SER A 24 7.00 -2.54 2.85
N PHE A 25 5.72 -2.38 2.53
CA PHE A 25 5.10 -1.18 2.03
C PHE A 25 4.08 -0.66 3.04
N LYS A 26 4.12 0.65 3.34
CA LYS A 26 3.20 1.31 4.27
C LYS A 26 2.55 2.54 3.64
N LEU A 27 1.25 2.72 3.86
CA LEU A 27 0.47 3.90 3.52
C LEU A 27 -0.11 4.57 4.77
N PHE A 28 -0.01 5.90 4.82
CA PHE A 28 -0.54 6.73 5.89
C PHE A 28 -0.86 8.14 5.38
N ASN A 29 -1.65 8.90 6.16
CA ASN A 29 -2.07 10.27 5.81
C ASN A 29 -2.74 10.36 4.43
N CYS A 30 -3.58 9.37 4.10
CA CYS A 30 -4.31 9.33 2.85
C CYS A 30 -5.54 10.23 2.87
N SER A 31 -5.88 10.81 1.71
CA SER A 31 -7.20 11.43 1.52
C SER A 31 -8.26 10.34 1.41
N HIS A 32 -9.42 10.57 2.02
CA HIS A 32 -10.57 9.68 1.91
C HIS A 32 -11.19 9.70 0.50
N THR A 33 -10.78 10.65 -0.34
CA THR A 33 -11.30 10.88 -1.69
C THR A 33 -10.55 10.13 -2.79
N LEU A 34 -9.37 9.58 -2.51
CA LEU A 34 -8.51 8.91 -3.50
C LEU A 34 -7.93 7.63 -2.88
N SER A 35 -8.36 6.47 -3.39
CA SER A 35 -8.03 5.14 -2.86
C SER A 35 -7.05 4.37 -3.75
N ASP A 36 -6.12 5.09 -4.39
CA ASP A 36 -5.16 4.45 -5.28
C ASP A 36 -3.90 4.03 -4.53
N ILE A 37 -3.48 2.80 -4.80
CA ILE A 37 -2.16 2.31 -4.42
C ILE A 37 -1.13 3.11 -5.21
N PRO A 38 -0.07 3.66 -4.60
CA PRO A 38 0.96 4.36 -5.32
C PRO A 38 1.61 3.44 -6.35
N ILE A 39 1.88 4.00 -7.52
CA ILE A 39 2.65 3.31 -8.56
C ILE A 39 4.10 3.24 -8.09
N PHE A 40 4.70 2.07 -8.24
CA PHE A 40 6.08 1.81 -7.88
C PHE A 40 6.90 1.56 -9.13
N ASN A 41 8.08 2.16 -9.19
CA ASN A 41 8.97 2.12 -10.34
C ASN A 41 10.17 1.22 -9.98
N SER A 42 9.96 -0.06 -9.62
CA SER A 42 11.06 -0.83 -9.03
C SER A 42 10.87 -2.35 -8.97
N LYS A 43 11.95 -3.11 -9.23
CA LYS A 43 12.09 -4.56 -8.92
C LYS A 43 11.86 -4.91 -7.43
N ILE A 44 11.80 -3.92 -6.54
CA ILE A 44 11.59 -4.13 -5.10
C ILE A 44 10.17 -4.65 -4.81
N ILE A 45 9.21 -4.37 -5.69
CA ILE A 45 7.81 -4.72 -5.49
C ILE A 45 7.60 -6.24 -5.40
N ASP A 46 8.36 -6.99 -6.18
CA ASP A 46 8.24 -8.46 -6.23
C ASP A 46 8.67 -9.11 -4.89
N ASN A 47 9.36 -8.39 -4.01
CA ASN A 47 9.79 -8.89 -2.70
C ASN A 47 8.95 -8.36 -1.54
N ILE A 48 7.88 -7.59 -1.81
CA ILE A 48 7.01 -7.09 -0.75
C ILE A 48 6.23 -8.27 -0.18
N THR A 49 6.51 -8.58 1.08
CA THR A 49 5.78 -9.59 1.85
C THR A 49 4.79 -8.98 2.84
N LYS A 50 4.89 -7.67 3.10
CA LYS A 50 4.05 -6.97 4.07
C LYS A 50 3.50 -5.65 3.53
N VAL A 51 2.18 -5.53 3.52
CA VAL A 51 1.45 -4.28 3.22
C VAL A 51 0.71 -3.81 4.46
N ILE A 52 0.91 -2.54 4.84
CA ILE A 52 0.15 -1.88 5.91
C ILE A 52 -0.46 -0.62 5.34
N ALA A 53 -1.77 -0.46 5.46
CA ALA A 53 -2.47 0.70 4.94
C ALA A 53 -3.58 1.11 5.89
N GLN A 54 -3.32 2.17 6.66
CA GLN A 54 -4.25 2.66 7.68
C GLN A 54 -5.08 3.82 7.13
N ASN A 55 -6.41 3.74 7.25
CA ASN A 55 -7.35 4.74 6.71
C ASN A 55 -7.08 5.10 5.24
N SER A 56 -6.53 4.16 4.47
CA SER A 56 -6.00 4.43 3.13
C SER A 56 -6.91 3.95 2.02
N PHE A 57 -7.86 3.06 2.34
CA PHE A 57 -8.74 2.46 1.35
C PHE A 57 -10.22 2.68 1.69
N ASN A 58 -11.01 2.99 0.66
CA ASN A 58 -12.48 3.03 0.70
C ASN A 58 -13.13 1.89 -0.12
N GLN A 59 -12.31 1.11 -0.83
CA GLN A 59 -12.65 -0.03 -1.67
C GLN A 59 -11.57 -1.11 -1.49
N TRP A 60 -11.91 -2.37 -1.79
CA TRP A 60 -10.92 -3.44 -1.74
C TRP A 60 -9.81 -3.20 -2.77
N PRO A 61 -8.53 -3.21 -2.37
CA PRO A 61 -7.42 -2.90 -3.28
C PRO A 61 -7.09 -4.10 -4.18
N ILE A 62 -7.93 -4.38 -5.18
CA ILE A 62 -7.79 -5.53 -6.11
C ILE A 62 -6.42 -5.55 -6.82
N GLN A 63 -5.78 -4.40 -6.95
CA GLN A 63 -4.46 -4.27 -7.55
C GLN A 63 -3.36 -4.88 -6.67
N LEU A 64 -3.62 -5.16 -5.38
CA LEU A 64 -2.71 -5.95 -4.53
C LEU A 64 -2.73 -7.44 -4.88
N CYS A 65 -3.78 -7.95 -5.53
CA CYS A 65 -3.89 -9.37 -5.90
C CYS A 65 -2.79 -9.82 -6.88
N LYS A 66 -2.13 -8.88 -7.58
CA LYS A 66 -0.98 -9.18 -8.44
C LYS A 66 0.31 -9.51 -7.66
N TYR A 67 0.34 -9.26 -6.36
CA TYR A 67 1.49 -9.50 -5.50
C TYR A 67 1.34 -10.83 -4.75
N SER A 68 1.74 -11.92 -5.40
CA SER A 68 1.65 -13.28 -4.85
C SER A 68 2.45 -13.49 -3.56
N ASN A 69 3.39 -12.59 -3.27
CA ASN A 69 4.35 -12.74 -2.17
C ASN A 69 3.89 -12.05 -0.88
N ILE A 70 2.74 -11.35 -0.90
CA ILE A 70 2.17 -10.72 0.31
C ILE A 70 1.75 -11.82 1.30
N GLN A 71 2.39 -11.82 2.45
CA GLN A 71 2.10 -12.71 3.58
C GLN A 71 1.30 -11.99 4.67
N ILE A 72 1.51 -10.67 4.80
CA ILE A 72 0.84 -9.84 5.80
C ILE A 72 0.16 -8.69 5.09
N LEU A 73 -1.17 -8.64 5.19
CA LEU A 73 -2.00 -7.56 4.68
C LEU A 73 -2.77 -6.95 5.86
N ASP A 74 -2.33 -5.77 6.30
CA ASP A 74 -2.97 -5.01 7.37
C ASP A 74 -3.67 -3.78 6.77
N LEU A 75 -4.99 -3.86 6.67
CA LEU A 75 -5.85 -2.78 6.17
C LEU A 75 -6.64 -2.10 7.30
N SER A 76 -6.16 -2.21 8.54
CA SER A 76 -6.84 -1.67 9.73
C SER A 76 -7.20 -0.19 9.56
N GLY A 77 -8.40 0.19 9.97
CA GLY A 77 -8.90 1.56 9.82
C GLY A 77 -9.28 1.95 8.39
N SER A 78 -9.16 1.06 7.39
CA SER A 78 -9.76 1.32 6.08
C SER A 78 -11.29 1.35 6.16
N TYR A 79 -11.91 2.22 5.37
CA TYR A 79 -13.35 2.47 5.37
C TYR A 79 -13.99 1.84 4.13
N PHE A 80 -13.98 0.51 4.07
CA PHE A 80 -14.61 -0.22 2.96
C PHE A 80 -16.10 0.10 2.94
N ASN A 81 -16.56 0.77 1.89
CA ASN A 81 -17.99 0.98 1.71
C ASN A 81 -18.64 -0.41 1.53
N SER A 82 -19.71 -0.70 2.25
CA SER A 82 -20.23 -2.06 2.49
C SER A 82 -20.85 -2.76 1.27
N GLU A 83 -20.55 -2.30 0.06
CA GLU A 83 -21.14 -2.81 -1.19
C GLU A 83 -20.16 -3.77 -1.87
N PHE A 84 -20.04 -4.99 -1.34
CA PHE A 84 -19.36 -6.13 -1.96
C PHE A 84 -17.84 -6.23 -1.73
N ILE A 85 -17.46 -7.17 -0.85
CA ILE A 85 -16.19 -7.88 -0.99
C ILE A 85 -16.50 -9.05 -1.93
N ASP A 86 -16.22 -8.89 -3.23
CA ASP A 86 -16.20 -10.03 -4.14
C ASP A 86 -14.97 -10.89 -3.78
N VAL A 87 -15.20 -11.92 -2.98
CA VAL A 87 -14.23 -13.00 -2.75
C VAL A 87 -14.33 -13.93 -3.96
N ILE A 88 -13.46 -13.74 -4.95
CA ILE A 88 -13.24 -14.68 -6.06
C ILE A 88 -12.22 -15.73 -5.63
#